data_AF-A0A6L7IUT1-F1
#
_entry.id   AF-A0A6L7IUT1-F1
#
_cell.length_a   1.000
_cell.length_b   1.000
_cell.length_c   1.000
_cell.angle_alpha   90.00
_cell.angle_beta   90.00
_cell.angle_gamma   90.00
#
_symmetry.space_group_name_H-M   'P 1'
#
loop_
_entity.id
_entity.type
_entity.pdbx_description
1 polymer ?
#
loop_
_entity_poly.entity_id
_entity_poly.type
_entity_poly.pdbx_seq_one_letter_code
_entity_poly.pdbx_strand_id
1 'polypeptide(L)'
;MIEILWHGRGGQGAFTAARLLGAAASLDAGAHALAFPSFGPERRGAPMRAFTKLSDEPIGDRSAVSRADYVIYLDDTLLGAGWENELKPGGVVLVNSTRAFDDARIVALDADGISAAILGRAIPNTVFLGALSALCDRVSVENVQEAIRQYMPAKLHAKNIAIVEAAREALRMARTSSSSAPIPCTTGKAAGASEAAAPRKEAGCESSPLRNEDTHIPTLRSAALDPSEFAHSTCFEAGYLTVKNAGWRNLRPVIDAASCTGCLQCYLYCPDGTVYKVADAAASRGTRSAAADEGSRAQARHASAIDPSSGTTKTLADVAGPATTCAPVAIDLDFCKGCGICAKACAFGSITMILESEADAR
;
A
#
# COMPACT_ATOMS: atom_id res chain seq x y z
N MET A 1 -7.28 -3.06 27.53
CA MET A 1 -7.11 -3.68 26.19
C MET A 1 -6.19 -2.79 25.37
N ILE A 2 -5.11 -3.36 24.85
CA ILE A 2 -4.17 -2.70 23.93
C ILE A 2 -4.58 -3.09 22.52
N GLU A 3 -4.69 -2.12 21.64
CA GLU A 3 -5.09 -2.32 20.24
C GLU A 3 -3.99 -1.84 19.31
N ILE A 4 -3.69 -2.66 18.30
CA ILE A 4 -2.68 -2.41 17.29
C ILE A 4 -3.35 -2.47 15.92
N LEU A 5 -3.12 -1.43 15.12
CA LEU A 5 -3.58 -1.31 13.75
C LEU A 5 -2.38 -1.41 12.80
N TRP A 6 -2.44 -2.34 11.86
CA TRP A 6 -1.38 -2.60 10.90
C TRP A 6 -1.83 -2.19 9.51
N HIS A 7 -1.12 -1.24 8.90
CA HIS A 7 -1.23 -0.85 7.50
C HIS A 7 -0.09 -1.49 6.72
N GLY A 8 -0.43 -2.24 5.68
CA GLY A 8 0.58 -2.78 4.77
C GLY A 8 -0.01 -3.06 3.41
N ARG A 9 0.81 -3.64 2.54
CA ARG A 9 0.41 -4.12 1.22
C ARG A 9 0.37 -5.64 1.19
N GLY A 10 -0.49 -6.19 0.35
CA GLY A 10 -0.52 -7.63 0.08
C GLY A 10 0.86 -8.15 -0.32
N GLY A 11 1.49 -8.94 0.55
CA GLY A 11 2.84 -9.48 0.37
C GLY A 11 3.90 -8.95 1.35
N GLN A 12 3.67 -7.85 2.06
CA GLN A 12 4.60 -7.30 3.06
C GLN A 12 4.54 -8.00 4.42
N GLY A 13 3.52 -8.84 4.64
CA GLY A 13 3.43 -9.67 5.85
C GLY A 13 2.76 -8.99 7.05
N ALA A 14 1.96 -7.93 6.84
CA ALA A 14 1.23 -7.22 7.90
C ALA A 14 0.34 -8.17 8.75
N PHE A 15 -0.48 -9.00 8.11
CA PHE A 15 -1.29 -9.98 8.85
C PHE A 15 -0.45 -11.06 9.53
N THR A 16 0.69 -11.45 8.94
CA THR A 16 1.62 -12.37 9.59
C THR A 16 2.18 -11.78 10.89
N ALA A 17 2.58 -10.50 10.88
CA ALA A 17 2.99 -9.80 12.10
C ALA A 17 1.84 -9.71 13.10
N ALA A 18 0.65 -9.30 12.68
CA ALA A 18 -0.52 -9.20 13.55
C ALA A 18 -0.83 -10.53 14.27
N ARG A 19 -0.76 -11.65 13.53
CA ARG A 19 -0.97 -13.01 14.06
C ARG A 19 0.14 -13.43 15.01
N LEU A 20 1.40 -13.14 14.68
CA LEU A 20 2.55 -13.47 15.53
C LEU A 20 2.55 -12.67 16.83
N LEU A 21 2.18 -11.39 16.78
CA LEU A 21 2.04 -10.56 17.98
C LEU A 21 0.94 -11.12 18.89
N GLY A 22 -0.20 -11.50 18.32
CA GLY A 22 -1.28 -12.14 19.07
C GLY A 22 -0.83 -13.47 19.70
N ALA A 23 -0.16 -14.32 18.92
CA ALA A 23 0.40 -15.57 19.42
C ALA A 23 1.40 -15.35 20.55
N ALA A 24 2.33 -14.40 20.41
CA ALA A 24 3.32 -14.05 21.42
C ALA A 24 2.65 -13.59 22.72
N ALA A 25 1.68 -12.68 22.64
CA ALA A 25 0.96 -12.20 23.82
C ALA A 25 0.17 -13.33 24.53
N SER A 26 -0.39 -14.28 23.78
CA SER A 26 -1.15 -15.42 24.33
C SER A 26 -0.30 -16.50 25.00
N LEU A 27 1.04 -16.41 24.95
CA LEU A 27 1.90 -17.35 25.67
C LEU A 27 1.87 -17.11 27.20
N ASP A 28 1.56 -15.89 27.64
CA ASP A 28 1.45 -15.57 29.06
C ASP A 28 0.12 -16.09 29.65
N ALA A 29 0.17 -16.64 30.86
CA ALA A 29 -1.02 -17.14 31.54
C ALA A 29 -2.03 -16.00 31.81
N GLY A 30 -3.30 -16.25 31.50
CA GLY A 30 -4.38 -15.26 31.63
C GLY A 30 -4.40 -14.19 30.54
N ALA A 31 -3.48 -14.26 29.56
CA ALA A 31 -3.49 -13.36 28.41
C ALA A 31 -4.49 -13.79 27.35
N HIS A 32 -5.18 -12.83 26.78
CA HIS A 32 -6.09 -13.00 25.66
C HIS A 32 -5.62 -12.13 24.48
N ALA A 33 -5.58 -12.72 23.30
CA ALA A 33 -5.29 -11.99 22.07
C ALA A 33 -6.28 -12.34 20.96
N LEU A 34 -6.53 -11.36 20.10
CA LEU A 34 -7.33 -11.52 18.90
C LEU A 34 -6.58 -10.87 17.74
N ALA A 35 -6.37 -11.60 16.65
CA ALA A 35 -5.74 -11.08 15.44
C ALA A 35 -6.55 -11.45 14.21
N PHE A 36 -6.91 -10.46 13.39
CA PHE A 36 -7.69 -10.67 12.18
C PHE A 36 -7.35 -9.64 11.11
N PRO A 37 -7.50 -9.98 9.82
CA PRO A 37 -7.24 -9.05 8.73
C PRO A 37 -8.53 -8.42 8.17
N SER A 38 -8.36 -7.35 7.41
CA SER A 38 -9.31 -6.80 6.46
C SER A 38 -8.61 -6.71 5.10
N PHE A 39 -9.09 -7.51 4.15
CA PHE A 39 -8.62 -7.55 2.77
C PHE A 39 -9.71 -7.06 1.84
N GLY A 40 -9.31 -6.37 0.78
CA GLY A 40 -10.17 -6.21 -0.39
C GLY A 40 -10.17 -7.48 -1.27
N PRO A 41 -10.90 -7.46 -2.40
CA PRO A 41 -10.93 -8.57 -3.37
C PRO A 41 -9.57 -8.84 -4.04
N GLU A 42 -8.56 -8.00 -3.82
CA GLU A 42 -7.30 -8.04 -4.54
C GLU A 42 -6.24 -8.95 -3.92
N ARG A 43 -5.43 -9.59 -4.77
CA ARG A 43 -4.54 -10.69 -4.34
C ARG A 43 -3.15 -10.25 -3.86
N ARG A 44 -2.58 -9.14 -4.38
CA ARG A 44 -1.21 -8.67 -4.07
C ARG A 44 -1.06 -7.17 -4.31
N GLY A 45 -0.20 -6.51 -3.53
CA GLY A 45 0.19 -5.10 -3.69
C GLY A 45 -0.84 -4.08 -3.22
N ALA A 46 -2.12 -4.49 -3.21
CA ALA A 46 -3.21 -3.69 -2.65
C ALA A 46 -2.96 -3.37 -1.17
N PRO A 47 -3.22 -2.13 -0.76
CA PRO A 47 -3.28 -1.75 0.65
C PRO A 47 -4.27 -2.64 1.42
N MET A 48 -3.90 -2.99 2.64
CA MET A 48 -4.67 -3.88 3.51
C MET A 48 -4.48 -3.46 4.97
N ARG A 49 -5.45 -3.81 5.82
CA ARG A 49 -5.36 -3.58 7.27
C ARG A 49 -5.39 -4.89 8.05
N ALA A 50 -4.57 -5.00 9.09
CA ALA A 50 -4.72 -6.05 10.08
C ALA A 50 -4.85 -5.45 11.46
N PHE A 51 -5.44 -6.21 12.36
CA PHE A 51 -5.76 -5.78 13.70
C PHE A 51 -5.21 -6.79 14.69
N THR A 52 -4.62 -6.31 15.77
CA THR A 52 -4.28 -7.13 16.94
C THR A 52 -4.86 -6.47 18.18
N LYS A 53 -5.61 -7.22 18.98
CA LYS A 53 -6.12 -6.78 20.29
C LYS A 53 -5.53 -7.67 21.37
N LEU A 54 -4.99 -7.07 22.42
CA LEU A 54 -4.36 -7.75 23.56
C LEU A 54 -5.08 -7.34 24.85
N SER A 55 -5.36 -8.30 25.72
CA SER A 55 -6.13 -8.07 26.95
C SER A 55 -5.79 -9.09 28.04
N ASP A 56 -5.99 -8.71 29.31
CA ASP A 56 -5.95 -9.61 30.47
C ASP A 56 -7.34 -10.19 30.80
N GLU A 57 -8.33 -9.85 29.98
CA GLU A 57 -9.70 -10.34 30.05
C GLU A 57 -10.15 -10.87 28.69
N PRO A 58 -11.10 -11.84 28.63
CA PRO A 58 -11.62 -12.37 27.37
C PRO A 58 -12.13 -11.28 26.43
N ILE A 59 -11.68 -11.32 25.17
CA ILE A 59 -12.00 -10.30 24.17
C ILE A 59 -13.31 -10.67 23.45
N GLY A 60 -14.40 -9.95 23.76
CA GLY A 60 -15.68 -10.08 23.05
C GLY A 60 -15.77 -9.27 21.76
N ASP A 61 -15.05 -8.14 21.70
CA ASP A 61 -15.11 -7.20 20.58
C ASP A 61 -14.27 -7.66 19.37
N ARG A 62 -14.98 -8.10 18.33
CA ARG A 62 -14.42 -8.55 17.04
C ARG A 62 -14.51 -7.50 15.93
N SER A 63 -14.91 -6.27 16.26
CA SER A 63 -14.98 -5.17 15.29
C SER A 63 -13.58 -4.65 14.91
N ALA A 64 -13.47 -4.09 13.71
CA ALA A 64 -12.24 -3.46 13.23
C ALA A 64 -11.81 -2.32 14.17
N VAL A 65 -10.50 -2.21 14.42
CA VAL A 65 -9.95 -1.14 15.26
C VAL A 65 -10.02 0.16 14.47
N SER A 66 -10.72 1.16 15.02
CA SER A 66 -10.76 2.51 14.48
C SER A 66 -9.67 3.41 15.06
N ARG A 67 -9.36 3.22 16.36
CA ARG A 67 -8.31 3.95 17.07
C ARG A 67 -7.45 2.98 17.86
N ALA A 68 -6.13 3.04 17.68
CA ALA A 68 -5.18 2.10 18.25
C ALA A 68 -4.18 2.78 19.21
N ASP A 69 -3.62 1.99 20.12
CA ASP A 69 -2.48 2.39 20.94
C ASP A 69 -1.21 2.42 20.09
N TYR A 70 -1.12 1.53 19.10
CA TYR A 70 -0.04 1.49 18.11
C TYR A 70 -0.61 1.41 16.69
N VAL A 71 -0.21 2.33 15.81
CA VAL A 71 -0.51 2.25 14.37
C VAL A 71 0.79 2.01 13.62
N ILE A 72 0.84 0.96 12.80
CA ILE A 72 2.07 0.47 12.17
C ILE A 72 1.91 0.51 10.67
N TYR A 73 2.72 1.29 9.98
CA TYR A 73 2.79 1.35 8.53
C TYR A 73 4.03 0.58 8.05
N LEU A 74 3.82 -0.56 7.39
CA LEU A 74 4.89 -1.37 6.79
C LEU A 74 5.52 -0.69 5.56
N ASP A 75 4.96 0.44 5.13
CA ASP A 75 5.34 1.21 3.95
C ASP A 75 4.92 2.66 4.19
N ASP A 76 5.84 3.61 4.03
CA ASP A 76 5.58 5.02 4.34
C ASP A 76 4.64 5.72 3.34
N THR A 77 4.42 5.14 2.15
CA THR A 77 3.42 5.63 1.19
C THR A 77 1.98 5.42 1.69
N LEU A 78 1.78 4.55 2.68
CA LEU A 78 0.49 4.31 3.31
C LEU A 78 0.17 5.32 4.43
N LEU A 79 1.18 6.08 4.90
CA LEU A 79 1.00 7.10 5.91
C LEU A 79 0.44 8.38 5.26
N GLY A 80 -0.88 8.48 5.24
CA GLY A 80 -1.63 9.60 4.66
C GLY A 80 -1.99 10.70 5.67
N ALA A 81 -2.61 11.78 5.19
CA ALA A 81 -3.20 12.80 6.05
C ALA A 81 -4.33 12.20 6.92
N GLY A 82 -4.45 12.67 8.16
CA GLY A 82 -5.48 12.20 9.09
C GLY A 82 -5.13 10.91 9.82
N TRP A 83 -3.87 10.43 9.74
CA TRP A 83 -3.36 9.29 10.52
C TRP A 83 -3.58 9.48 12.04
N GLU A 84 -3.64 10.73 12.50
CA GLU A 84 -3.89 11.11 13.88
C GLU A 84 -5.25 10.60 14.37
N ASN A 85 -6.23 10.47 13.47
CA ASN A 85 -7.56 9.99 13.77
C ASN A 85 -7.59 8.48 14.07
N GLU A 86 -6.54 7.75 13.67
CA GLU A 86 -6.38 6.32 13.93
C GLU A 86 -5.69 6.07 15.28
N LEU A 87 -5.32 7.12 16.01
CA LEU A 87 -4.56 7.03 17.25
C LEU A 87 -5.43 7.29 18.48
N LYS A 88 -5.25 6.48 19.52
CA LYS A 88 -5.74 6.79 20.88
C LYS A 88 -4.88 7.89 21.52
N PRO A 89 -5.39 8.59 22.56
CA PRO A 89 -4.57 9.52 23.33
C PRO A 89 -3.32 8.80 23.88
N GLY A 90 -2.13 9.34 23.59
CA GLY A 90 -0.86 8.73 23.99
C GLY A 90 -0.37 7.57 23.11
N GLY A 91 -1.07 7.26 22.01
CA GLY A 91 -0.61 6.23 21.08
C GLY A 91 0.65 6.63 20.30
N VAL A 92 1.26 5.64 19.64
CA VAL A 92 2.49 5.79 18.86
C VAL A 92 2.31 5.23 17.45
N VAL A 93 2.91 5.92 16.46
CA VAL A 93 3.00 5.44 15.09
C VAL A 93 4.37 4.86 14.84
N LEU A 94 4.43 3.66 14.26
CA LEU A 94 5.65 3.06 13.73
C LEU A 94 5.55 3.05 12.21
N VAL A 95 6.57 3.56 11.51
CA VAL A 95 6.56 3.63 10.04
C VAL A 95 7.86 3.10 9.46
N ASN A 96 7.75 2.30 8.38
CA ASN A 96 8.90 1.85 7.61
C ASN A 96 9.35 2.98 6.70
N SER A 97 10.37 3.73 7.12
CA SER A 97 10.90 4.86 6.36
C SER A 97 12.31 5.19 6.79
N THR A 98 13.09 5.73 5.86
CA THR A 98 14.37 6.39 6.13
C THR A 98 14.21 7.91 6.31
N ARG A 99 12.99 8.44 6.13
CA ARG A 99 12.69 9.87 6.28
C ARG A 99 12.52 10.26 7.75
N ALA A 100 12.87 11.51 8.05
CA ALA A 100 12.55 12.13 9.33
C ALA A 100 11.11 12.66 9.32
N PHE A 101 10.45 12.62 10.48
CA PHE A 101 9.10 13.16 10.70
C PHE A 101 9.14 14.14 11.87
N ASP A 102 8.41 15.24 11.75
CA ASP A 102 8.43 16.32 12.75
C ASP A 102 7.58 16.00 13.99
N ASP A 103 6.65 15.05 13.89
CA ASP A 103 5.76 14.66 14.99
C ASP A 103 6.41 13.59 15.88
N ALA A 104 6.57 13.90 17.17
CA ALA A 104 7.21 13.02 18.15
C ALA A 104 6.45 11.69 18.39
N ARG A 105 5.19 11.57 17.95
CA ARG A 105 4.42 10.32 18.00
C ARG A 105 4.80 9.36 16.88
N ILE A 106 5.48 9.85 15.83
CA ILE A 106 5.91 9.04 14.69
C ILE A 106 7.36 8.59 14.91
N VAL A 107 7.56 7.28 14.92
CA VAL A 107 8.87 6.65 15.00
C VAL A 107 9.16 5.92 13.69
N ALA A 108 10.11 6.44 12.93
CA ALA A 108 10.57 5.85 11.69
C ALA A 108 11.68 4.82 11.93
N LEU A 109 11.57 3.67 11.27
CA LEU A 109 12.60 2.63 11.24
C LEU A 109 12.84 2.20 9.79
N ASP A 110 14.10 2.01 9.41
CA ASP A 110 14.47 1.41 8.12
C ASP A 110 14.26 -0.11 8.14
N ALA A 111 13.00 -0.53 8.16
CA ALA A 111 12.64 -1.95 8.29
C ALA A 111 13.00 -2.73 7.02
N ASP A 112 12.94 -2.10 5.85
CA ASP A 112 13.39 -2.72 4.60
C ASP A 112 14.91 -2.91 4.58
N GLY A 113 15.70 -1.93 5.01
CA GLY A 113 17.15 -2.07 5.13
C GLY A 113 17.57 -3.15 6.13
N ILE A 114 16.96 -3.17 7.32
CA ILE A 114 17.23 -4.19 8.35
C ILE A 114 16.91 -5.59 7.83
N SER A 115 15.71 -5.77 7.26
CA SER A 115 15.29 -7.08 6.77
C SER A 115 16.08 -7.52 5.53
N ALA A 116 16.41 -6.62 4.61
CA ALA A 116 17.22 -6.91 3.44
C ALA A 116 18.64 -7.35 3.82
N ALA A 117 19.27 -6.71 4.81
CA ALA A 117 20.61 -7.07 5.27
C ALA A 117 20.70 -8.51 5.83
N ILE A 118 19.63 -9.02 6.45
CA ILE A 118 19.63 -10.31 7.14
C ILE A 118 18.96 -11.42 6.30
N LEU A 119 17.81 -11.14 5.70
CA LEU A 119 17.04 -12.09 4.88
C LEU A 119 17.43 -12.09 3.40
N GLY A 120 18.10 -11.04 2.92
CA GLY A 120 18.34 -10.81 1.50
C GLY A 120 17.10 -10.29 0.75
N ARG A 121 16.02 -9.94 1.47
CA ARG A 121 14.76 -9.43 0.92
C ARG A 121 14.16 -8.39 1.87
N ALA A 122 13.63 -7.31 1.32
CA ALA A 122 12.87 -6.29 2.04
C ALA A 122 11.49 -6.85 2.45
N ILE A 123 11.41 -7.36 3.68
CA ILE A 123 10.18 -7.86 4.31
C ILE A 123 10.11 -7.25 5.71
N PRO A 124 9.40 -6.13 5.90
CA PRO A 124 9.53 -5.30 7.10
C PRO A 124 8.75 -5.84 8.33
N ASN A 125 7.93 -6.87 8.16
CA ASN A 125 6.96 -7.32 9.17
C ASN A 125 7.57 -7.70 10.53
N THR A 126 8.68 -8.46 10.56
CA THR A 126 9.29 -8.90 11.83
C THR A 126 10.12 -7.83 12.51
N VAL A 127 10.54 -6.78 11.79
CA VAL A 127 11.20 -5.61 12.39
C VAL A 127 10.23 -4.95 13.38
N PHE A 128 8.97 -4.73 12.97
CA PHE A 128 7.97 -4.11 13.84
C PHE A 128 7.55 -4.99 15.03
N LEU A 129 7.67 -6.31 14.94
CA LEU A 129 7.52 -7.18 16.11
C LEU A 129 8.62 -6.93 17.14
N GLY A 130 9.87 -6.78 16.69
CA GLY A 130 10.98 -6.41 17.55
C GLY A 130 10.79 -5.03 18.16
N ALA A 131 10.41 -4.03 17.36
CA ALA A 131 10.11 -2.68 17.85
C ALA A 131 9.00 -2.69 18.92
N LEU A 132 7.89 -3.39 18.67
CA LEU A 132 6.79 -3.51 19.63
C LEU A 132 7.21 -4.22 20.92
N SER A 133 8.05 -5.25 20.88
CA SER A 133 8.57 -5.91 22.09
C SER A 133 9.43 -5.01 22.99
N ALA A 134 9.86 -3.86 22.48
CA ALA A 134 10.61 -2.86 23.22
C ALA A 134 9.77 -1.63 23.62
N LEU A 135 8.56 -1.49 23.07
CA LEU A 135 7.63 -0.39 23.41
C LEU A 135 6.46 -0.85 24.27
N CYS A 136 6.03 -2.10 24.10
CA CYS A 136 4.85 -2.65 24.72
C CYS A 136 5.24 -3.65 25.81
N ASP A 137 5.08 -3.25 27.08
CA ASP A 137 5.39 -4.08 28.24
C ASP A 137 4.58 -5.39 28.29
N ARG A 138 3.50 -5.51 27.52
CA ARG A 138 2.65 -6.70 27.48
C ARG A 138 3.22 -7.84 26.65
N VAL A 139 4.23 -7.59 25.81
CA VAL A 139 4.82 -8.59 24.93
C VAL A 139 6.33 -8.62 25.09
N SER A 140 6.84 -9.66 25.74
CA SER A 140 8.28 -9.88 25.90
C SER A 140 8.94 -10.28 24.57
N VAL A 141 10.25 -10.02 24.46
CA VAL A 141 11.02 -10.44 23.28
C VAL A 141 11.09 -11.96 23.20
N GLU A 142 11.18 -12.65 24.34
CA GLU A 142 11.20 -14.10 24.44
C GLU A 142 9.91 -14.69 23.85
N ASN A 143 8.76 -14.10 24.14
CA ASN A 143 7.48 -14.53 23.60
C ASN A 143 7.37 -14.26 22.09
N VAL A 144 7.93 -13.15 21.59
CA VAL A 144 8.00 -12.89 20.14
C VAL A 144 8.86 -13.93 19.44
N GLN A 145 10.05 -14.23 19.99
CA GLN A 145 10.94 -15.25 19.44
C GLN A 145 10.27 -16.63 19.46
N GLU A 146 9.54 -16.96 20.52
CA GLU A 146 8.83 -18.23 20.63
C GLU A 146 7.64 -18.31 19.65
N ALA A 147 6.88 -17.24 19.47
CA ALA A 147 5.84 -17.18 18.45
C ALA A 147 6.42 -17.39 17.03
N ILE A 148 7.61 -16.84 16.74
CA ILE A 148 8.33 -17.11 15.49
C ILE A 148 8.64 -18.60 15.35
N ARG A 149 9.13 -19.25 16.41
CA ARG A 149 9.45 -20.68 16.39
C ARG A 149 8.22 -21.55 16.10
N GLN A 150 7.08 -21.20 16.67
CA GLN A 150 5.85 -21.99 16.53
C GLN A 150 5.14 -21.77 15.19
N TYR A 151 5.12 -20.54 14.66
CA TYR A 151 4.25 -20.19 13.52
C TYR A 151 4.99 -19.96 12.20
N MET A 152 6.33 -19.88 12.21
CA MET A 152 7.12 -19.79 10.99
C MET A 152 7.85 -21.11 10.67
N PRO A 153 8.21 -21.36 9.40
CA PRO A 153 9.07 -22.48 9.03
C PRO A 153 10.44 -22.42 9.72
N ALA A 154 10.97 -23.57 10.16
CA ALA A 154 12.25 -23.68 10.88
C ALA A 154 13.43 -22.98 10.20
N LYS A 155 13.50 -23.06 8.85
CA LYS A 155 14.54 -22.40 8.05
C LYS A 155 14.58 -20.87 8.19
N LEU A 156 13.51 -20.25 8.69
CA LEU A 156 13.37 -18.81 8.84
C LEU A 156 13.63 -18.34 10.28
N HIS A 157 13.67 -19.24 11.28
CA HIS A 157 13.72 -18.86 12.70
C HIS A 157 14.93 -18.00 13.03
N ALA A 158 16.15 -18.51 12.77
CA ALA A 158 17.39 -17.83 13.14
C ALA A 158 17.48 -16.42 12.55
N LYS A 159 17.13 -16.24 11.28
CA LYS A 159 17.16 -14.95 10.60
C LYS A 159 16.11 -13.97 11.13
N ASN A 160 14.90 -14.44 11.41
CA ASN A 160 13.83 -13.56 11.92
C ASN A 160 14.08 -13.18 13.39
N ILE A 161 14.66 -14.07 14.19
CA ILE A 161 15.09 -13.75 15.57
C ILE A 161 16.20 -12.69 15.52
N ALA A 162 17.18 -12.82 14.63
CA ALA A 162 18.22 -11.79 14.45
C ALA A 162 17.63 -10.43 14.03
N ILE A 163 16.59 -10.41 13.18
CA ILE A 163 15.86 -9.19 12.83
C ILE A 163 15.19 -8.56 14.06
N VAL A 164 14.55 -9.37 14.90
CA VAL A 164 13.89 -8.88 16.13
C VAL A 164 14.89 -8.16 17.04
N GLU A 165 16.08 -8.73 17.23
CA GLU A 165 17.13 -8.08 18.03
C GLU A 165 17.67 -6.80 17.37
N ALA A 166 17.93 -6.84 16.07
CA ALA A 166 18.39 -5.66 15.33
C ALA A 166 17.36 -4.52 15.39
N ALA A 167 16.06 -4.83 15.33
CA ALA A 167 14.99 -3.85 15.42
C ALA A 167 14.90 -3.21 16.82
N ARG A 168 15.10 -3.99 17.89
CA ARG A 168 15.13 -3.47 19.27
C ARG A 168 16.27 -2.47 19.45
N GLU A 169 17.45 -2.80 18.92
CA GLU A 169 18.61 -1.90 18.98
C GLU A 169 18.39 -0.63 18.14
N ALA A 170 17.89 -0.77 16.91
CA ALA A 170 17.58 0.38 16.04
C ALA A 170 16.57 1.34 16.70
N LEU A 171 15.53 0.79 17.34
CA LEU A 171 14.55 1.58 18.07
C LEU A 171 15.18 2.29 19.28
N ARG A 172 16.05 1.61 20.03
CA ARG A 172 16.76 2.21 21.18
C ARG A 172 17.58 3.41 20.72
N MET A 173 18.29 3.29 19.60
CA MET A 173 19.07 4.39 19.02
C MET A 173 18.16 5.55 18.57
N ALA A 174 17.06 5.26 17.86
CA ALA A 174 16.11 6.28 17.41
C ALA A 174 15.51 7.08 18.58
N ARG A 175 15.23 6.41 19.70
CA ARG A 175 14.72 7.06 20.92
C ARG A 175 15.77 7.83 21.71
N THR A 176 17.05 7.45 21.68
CA THR A 176 18.11 8.25 22.31
C THR A 176 18.37 9.58 21.60
N SER A 177 18.12 9.65 20.29
CA SER A 177 18.19 10.89 19.52
C SER A 177 16.93 11.77 19.66
N SER A 178 15.77 11.20 19.98
CA SER A 178 14.54 11.94 20.27
C SER A 178 14.33 12.03 21.79
N SER A 179 14.68 13.14 22.43
CA SER A 179 14.38 13.37 23.85
C SER A 179 12.86 13.34 24.11
N SER A 180 12.29 12.16 24.36
CA SER A 180 10.94 12.00 24.91
C SER A 180 10.91 10.86 25.93
N ALA A 181 10.32 11.16 27.09
CA ALA A 181 10.17 10.26 28.21
C ALA A 181 9.48 8.93 27.81
N PRO A 182 9.68 7.83 28.55
CA PRO A 182 8.90 6.61 28.36
C PRO A 182 7.41 6.95 28.45
N ILE A 183 6.67 6.63 27.38
CA ILE A 183 5.21 6.76 27.36
C ILE A 183 4.70 5.58 28.19
N PRO A 184 4.12 5.82 29.38
CA PRO A 184 3.63 4.73 30.18
C PRO A 184 2.36 4.18 29.53
N CYS A 185 2.30 2.87 29.34
CA CYS A 185 1.09 2.16 28.95
C CYS A 185 0.09 2.20 30.13
N THR A 186 -0.50 3.35 30.43
CA THR A 186 -1.47 3.46 31.53
C THR A 186 -2.81 2.89 31.08
N THR A 187 -3.21 1.78 31.69
CA THR A 187 -4.58 1.27 31.68
C THR A 187 -5.49 2.24 32.44
N GLY A 188 -5.89 3.34 31.80
CA GLY A 188 -6.83 4.30 32.35
C GLY A 188 -8.27 3.85 32.13
N LYS A 189 -8.98 3.50 33.21
CA LYS A 189 -10.45 3.43 33.22
C LYS A 189 -11.01 4.79 32.78
N ALA A 190 -11.69 4.83 31.63
CA ALA A 190 -12.39 6.02 31.16
C ALA A 190 -13.56 6.34 32.11
N ALA A 191 -13.46 7.46 32.82
CA ALA A 191 -14.58 8.09 33.49
C ALA A 191 -15.22 9.13 32.56
N GLY A 192 -16.53 9.02 32.35
CA GLY A 192 -17.43 10.09 31.92
C GLY A 192 -17.23 10.64 30.50
N ALA A 193 -18.00 10.10 29.54
CA ALA A 193 -18.21 10.75 28.27
C ALA A 193 -19.03 12.04 28.46
N SER A 194 -18.51 13.16 27.94
CA SER A 194 -19.25 14.41 27.70
C SER A 194 -19.07 14.79 26.23
N GLU A 195 -20.10 15.39 25.68
CA GLU A 195 -20.54 15.42 24.28
C GLU A 195 -19.50 15.92 23.26
N ALA A 196 -19.52 15.27 22.10
CA ALA A 196 -18.71 15.60 20.94
C ALA A 196 -19.10 16.96 20.35
N ALA A 197 -18.14 17.88 20.29
CA ALA A 197 -18.25 19.13 19.55
C ALA A 197 -18.00 18.87 18.05
N ALA A 198 -18.86 19.44 17.20
CA ALA A 198 -18.87 19.32 15.74
C ALA A 198 -17.54 19.77 15.08
N PRO A 199 -17.15 19.19 13.93
CA PRO A 199 -15.91 19.53 13.25
C PRO A 199 -16.01 20.92 12.61
N ARG A 200 -15.00 21.76 12.86
CA ARG A 200 -14.80 23.03 12.16
C ARG A 200 -14.28 22.75 10.74
N LYS A 201 -14.80 23.51 9.76
CA LYS A 201 -14.29 23.57 8.38
C LYS A 201 -12.84 24.03 8.40
N GLU A 202 -11.91 23.21 7.93
CA GLU A 202 -10.56 23.66 7.59
C GLU A 202 -10.52 24.21 6.17
N ALA A 203 -10.00 25.43 6.08
CA ALA A 203 -9.69 26.13 4.84
C ALA A 203 -8.36 25.61 4.27
N GLY A 204 -8.25 25.65 2.94
CA GLY A 204 -7.18 25.02 2.17
C GLY A 204 -5.75 25.45 2.55
N CYS A 205 -4.84 24.49 2.42
CA CYS A 205 -3.41 24.72 2.37
C CYS A 205 -2.86 23.96 1.15
N GLU A 206 -2.17 24.71 0.28
CA GLU A 206 -1.71 24.29 -1.04
C GLU A 206 -0.68 23.15 -0.98
N SER A 207 -0.81 22.21 -1.91
CA SER A 207 -0.14 20.91 -1.94
C SER A 207 1.31 20.98 -2.45
N SER A 208 2.19 20.24 -1.76
CA SER A 208 3.57 19.97 -2.19
C SER A 208 3.60 18.88 -3.28
N PRO A 209 4.43 18.99 -4.35
CA PRO A 209 4.33 18.22 -5.59
C PRO A 209 4.85 16.77 -5.54
N LEU A 210 5.07 16.19 -4.34
CA LEU A 210 5.61 14.81 -4.18
C LEU A 210 4.60 13.82 -3.59
N ARG A 211 3.31 14.15 -3.54
CA ARG A 211 2.28 13.27 -2.96
C ARG A 211 1.38 12.71 -4.06
N ASN A 212 1.40 11.39 -4.21
CA ASN A 212 0.46 10.69 -5.07
C ASN A 212 -0.83 10.44 -4.27
N GLU A 213 -1.87 11.28 -4.51
CA GLU A 213 -3.17 11.22 -3.84
C GLU A 213 -3.93 9.89 -4.10
N ASP A 214 -3.46 9.05 -5.02
CA ASP A 214 -4.18 7.86 -5.48
C ASP A 214 -3.92 6.58 -4.66
N THR A 215 -3.13 6.63 -3.59
CA THR A 215 -2.86 5.44 -2.73
C THR A 215 -3.56 5.49 -1.38
N HIS A 216 -4.84 5.83 -1.34
CA HIS A 216 -5.64 5.68 -0.13
C HIS A 216 -6.26 4.29 -0.04
N ILE A 217 -6.08 3.61 1.10
CA ILE A 217 -7.02 2.55 1.51
C ILE A 217 -8.40 3.20 1.48
N PRO A 218 -9.41 2.65 0.77
CA PRO A 218 -10.75 3.19 0.79
C PRO A 218 -11.21 3.30 2.24
N THR A 219 -11.40 4.54 2.70
CA THR A 219 -11.90 4.81 4.04
C THR A 219 -13.30 4.20 4.11
N LEU A 220 -13.56 3.39 5.14
CA LEU A 220 -14.92 2.95 5.42
C LEU A 220 -15.76 4.21 5.55
N ARG A 221 -16.73 4.40 4.63
CA ARG A 221 -17.61 5.58 4.66
C ARG A 221 -18.29 5.61 6.03
N SER A 222 -17.95 6.62 6.83
CA SER A 222 -18.54 6.84 8.16
C SER A 222 -19.84 7.64 8.09
N ALA A 223 -20.15 8.22 6.92
CA ALA A 223 -21.40 8.92 6.66
C ALA A 223 -22.54 7.92 6.42
N ALA A 224 -23.76 8.32 6.81
CA ALA A 224 -24.96 7.61 6.44
C ALA A 224 -25.02 7.45 4.91
N LEU A 225 -25.10 6.21 4.47
CA LEU A 225 -25.19 5.85 3.07
C LEU A 225 -26.62 6.13 2.58
N ASP A 226 -26.80 6.91 1.52
CA ASP A 226 -28.12 7.11 0.91
C ASP A 226 -28.46 5.88 0.04
N PRO A 227 -29.49 5.08 0.38
CA PRO A 227 -29.89 3.91 -0.41
C PRO A 227 -30.16 4.21 -1.89
N SER A 228 -30.49 5.47 -2.24
CA SER A 228 -30.71 5.91 -3.62
C SER A 228 -29.43 6.11 -4.42
N GLU A 229 -28.27 6.23 -3.77
CA GLU A 229 -26.94 6.28 -4.42
C GLU A 229 -26.42 4.88 -4.82
N PHE A 230 -27.08 3.80 -4.38
CA PHE A 230 -26.69 2.43 -4.70
C PHE A 230 -27.37 1.94 -5.98
N ALA A 231 -26.65 1.09 -6.71
CA ALA A 231 -27.16 0.50 -7.93
C ALA A 231 -28.50 -0.23 -7.68
N HIS A 232 -29.54 0.20 -8.39
CA HIS A 232 -30.86 -0.47 -8.40
C HIS A 232 -30.83 -1.85 -9.08
N SER A 233 -29.70 -2.26 -9.66
CA SER A 233 -29.52 -3.55 -10.32
C SER A 233 -28.13 -4.13 -10.04
N THR A 234 -28.00 -5.45 -10.17
CA THR A 234 -26.72 -6.17 -10.09
C THR A 234 -25.94 -6.17 -11.41
N CYS A 235 -26.46 -5.52 -12.46
CA CYS A 235 -25.84 -5.44 -13.77
C CYS A 235 -25.08 -4.10 -13.92
N PHE A 236 -23.79 -4.18 -14.25
CA PHE A 236 -22.93 -3.02 -14.53
C PHE A 236 -22.51 -3.00 -15.99
N GLU A 237 -22.21 -1.82 -16.52
CA GLU A 237 -21.63 -1.68 -17.86
C GLU A 237 -20.25 -2.35 -17.92
N ALA A 238 -19.98 -3.09 -18.98
CA ALA A 238 -18.68 -3.72 -19.19
C ALA A 238 -17.59 -2.67 -19.44
N GLY A 239 -16.34 -3.00 -19.10
CA GLY A 239 -15.18 -2.11 -19.34
C GLY A 239 -14.83 -1.20 -18.17
N TYR A 240 -15.51 -1.32 -17.03
CA TYR A 240 -15.20 -0.56 -15.83
C TYR A 240 -14.00 -1.17 -15.07
N LEU A 241 -12.78 -0.70 -15.37
CA LEU A 241 -11.65 -0.92 -14.47
C LEU A 241 -11.82 0.02 -13.27
N THR A 242 -12.22 -0.56 -12.14
CA THR A 242 -12.79 0.18 -11.01
C THR A 242 -11.78 1.06 -10.25
N VAL A 243 -10.48 0.78 -10.32
CA VAL A 243 -9.48 1.45 -9.48
C VAL A 243 -8.11 1.50 -10.17
N LYS A 244 -7.52 2.70 -10.27
CA LYS A 244 -6.10 2.88 -10.64
C LYS A 244 -5.23 2.18 -9.61
N ASN A 245 -4.23 1.44 -10.07
CA ASN A 245 -3.37 0.62 -9.21
C ASN A 245 -1.88 0.98 -9.28
N ALA A 246 -1.57 2.17 -9.79
CA ALA A 246 -0.23 2.71 -10.00
C ALA A 246 0.70 2.55 -8.78
N GLY A 247 0.15 2.55 -7.55
CA GLY A 247 0.93 2.41 -6.32
C GLY A 247 1.18 0.98 -5.83
N TRP A 248 0.78 -0.08 -6.54
CA TRP A 248 0.88 -1.47 -6.02
C TRP A 248 2.14 -2.21 -6.45
N ARG A 249 2.96 -1.57 -7.28
CA ARG A 249 4.17 -2.15 -7.87
C ARG A 249 5.38 -1.88 -7.01
N ASN A 250 6.24 -2.89 -6.90
CA ASN A 250 7.62 -2.69 -6.44
C ASN A 250 8.59 -2.51 -7.62
N LEU A 251 8.23 -3.03 -8.79
CA LEU A 251 9.05 -2.99 -10.01
C LEU A 251 8.23 -2.44 -11.19
N ARG A 252 8.84 -1.51 -11.93
CA ARG A 252 8.27 -0.90 -13.13
C ARG A 252 8.92 -1.46 -14.39
N PRO A 253 8.16 -1.91 -15.40
CA PRO A 253 8.71 -2.21 -16.71
C PRO A 253 9.04 -0.91 -17.47
N VAL A 254 10.25 -0.81 -18.00
CA VAL A 254 10.71 0.28 -18.87
C VAL A 254 11.06 -0.29 -20.23
N ILE A 255 10.44 0.26 -21.28
CA ILE A 255 10.68 -0.15 -22.66
C ILE A 255 11.83 0.69 -23.23
N ASP A 256 12.85 0.01 -23.74
CA ASP A 256 13.83 0.61 -24.63
C ASP A 256 13.27 0.66 -26.06
N ALA A 257 12.94 1.86 -26.52
CA ALA A 257 12.36 2.09 -27.83
C ALA A 257 13.31 1.72 -28.98
N ALA A 258 14.63 1.82 -28.77
CA ALA A 258 15.62 1.60 -29.83
C ALA A 258 15.79 0.12 -30.16
N SER A 259 15.69 -0.76 -29.17
CA SER A 259 15.79 -2.21 -29.37
C SER A 259 14.45 -2.90 -29.64
N CYS A 260 13.32 -2.21 -29.39
CA CYS A 260 12.00 -2.80 -29.53
C CYS A 260 11.61 -3.03 -31.00
N THR A 261 11.40 -4.30 -31.37
CA THR A 261 11.02 -4.70 -32.74
C THR A 261 9.52 -4.63 -33.01
N GLY A 262 8.69 -4.34 -32.01
CA GLY A 262 7.24 -4.31 -32.17
C GLY A 262 6.60 -5.69 -32.37
N CYS A 263 7.24 -6.78 -31.93
CA CYS A 263 6.73 -8.16 -32.07
C CYS A 263 5.45 -8.49 -31.26
N LEU A 264 4.99 -7.58 -30.39
CA LEU A 264 3.78 -7.68 -29.58
C LEU A 264 3.69 -8.89 -28.63
N GLN A 265 4.80 -9.58 -28.34
CA GLN A 265 4.78 -10.66 -27.34
C GLN A 265 4.43 -10.13 -25.95
N CYS A 266 4.98 -8.98 -25.56
CA CYS A 266 4.64 -8.31 -24.30
C CYS A 266 3.15 -7.94 -24.20
N TYR A 267 2.52 -7.59 -25.33
CA TYR A 267 1.08 -7.34 -25.43
C TYR A 267 0.28 -8.62 -25.16
N LEU A 268 0.61 -9.69 -25.88
CA LEU A 268 -0.11 -10.96 -25.79
C LEU A 268 -0.03 -11.61 -24.39
N TYR A 269 1.12 -11.51 -23.74
CA TYR A 269 1.35 -12.16 -22.44
C TYR A 269 1.01 -11.30 -21.22
N CYS A 270 0.61 -10.03 -21.41
CA CYS A 270 0.25 -9.19 -20.27
C CYS A 270 -1.04 -9.71 -19.62
N PRO A 271 -1.00 -10.23 -18.38
CA PRO A 271 -2.19 -10.79 -17.74
C PRO A 271 -3.24 -9.73 -17.39
N ASP A 272 -2.80 -8.48 -17.21
CA ASP A 272 -3.63 -7.35 -16.84
C ASP A 272 -4.09 -6.54 -18.07
N GLY A 273 -3.65 -6.89 -19.29
CA GLY A 273 -4.03 -6.18 -20.52
C GLY A 273 -3.54 -4.73 -20.60
N THR A 274 -2.45 -4.39 -19.90
CA THR A 274 -1.97 -3.00 -19.73
C THR A 274 -0.98 -2.55 -20.81
N VAL A 275 -0.50 -3.49 -21.63
CA VAL A 275 0.37 -3.17 -22.77
C VAL A 275 -0.53 -2.89 -23.97
N TYR A 276 -0.22 -1.85 -24.76
CA TYR A 276 -0.97 -1.51 -25.97
C TYR A 276 -0.06 -1.04 -27.10
N LYS A 277 -0.54 -1.16 -28.34
CA LYS A 277 0.16 -0.69 -29.54
C LYS A 277 0.04 0.83 -29.65
N VAL A 278 1.15 1.52 -29.87
CA VAL A 278 1.15 2.95 -30.17
C VAL A 278 0.84 3.12 -31.66
N ALA A 279 -0.12 3.97 -32.00
CA ALA A 279 -0.46 4.23 -33.40
C ALA A 279 0.67 5.04 -34.08
N ASP A 280 1.07 4.64 -35.28
CA ASP A 280 2.00 5.43 -36.09
C ASP A 280 1.38 6.78 -36.43
N ALA A 281 2.00 7.87 -35.99
CA ALA A 281 1.58 9.23 -36.34
C ALA A 281 1.58 9.49 -37.87
N ALA A 282 2.26 8.65 -38.65
CA ALA A 282 2.28 8.70 -40.11
C ALA A 282 1.04 8.07 -40.77
N ALA A 283 0.39 7.08 -40.14
CA ALA A 283 -0.75 6.38 -40.72
C ALA A 283 -2.06 7.20 -40.67
N SER A 284 -2.16 8.18 -39.77
CA SER A 284 -3.35 9.05 -39.62
C SER A 284 -3.40 10.21 -40.62
N ARG A 285 -2.36 10.42 -41.43
CA ARG A 285 -2.29 11.51 -42.44
C ARG A 285 -2.69 11.06 -43.85
N GLY A 286 -3.00 9.78 -44.06
CA GLY A 286 -3.16 9.17 -45.39
C GLY A 286 -4.58 8.97 -45.92
N THR A 287 -5.65 9.28 -45.19
CA THR A 287 -7.03 9.08 -45.68
C THR A 287 -7.95 10.22 -45.27
N ARG A 288 -7.83 11.35 -45.96
CA ARG A 288 -8.95 12.29 -46.12
C ARG A 288 -9.24 12.44 -47.61
N SER A 289 -10.02 11.52 -48.16
CA SER A 289 -10.84 11.79 -49.33
C SER A 289 -12.22 11.16 -49.13
N ALA A 290 -13.23 11.97 -49.40
CA ALA A 290 -14.64 11.74 -49.16
C ALA A 290 -15.20 10.47 -49.81
N ALA A 291 -15.99 9.72 -49.05
CA ALA A 291 -17.18 9.04 -49.54
C ALA A 291 -18.11 8.78 -48.35
N ALA A 292 -19.21 9.52 -48.29
CA ALA A 292 -20.39 9.10 -47.56
C ALA A 292 -21.03 7.96 -48.36
N ASP A 293 -21.12 6.77 -47.78
CA ASP A 293 -22.24 5.86 -48.05
C ASP A 293 -22.37 4.80 -46.95
N GLU A 294 -23.60 4.38 -46.76
CA GLU A 294 -24.15 3.67 -45.61
C GLU A 294 -23.68 2.20 -45.51
N GLY A 295 -23.67 1.69 -44.27
CA GLY A 295 -23.89 0.26 -44.03
C GLY A 295 -22.67 -0.67 -44.02
N SER A 296 -21.79 -0.56 -43.02
CA SER A 296 -21.07 -1.74 -42.52
C SER A 296 -20.73 -1.59 -41.05
N ARG A 297 -21.33 -2.47 -40.24
CA ARG A 297 -21.13 -2.61 -38.79
C ARG A 297 -19.70 -3.07 -38.48
N ALA A 298 -18.75 -2.15 -38.43
CA ALA A 298 -17.44 -2.35 -37.79
C ALA A 298 -16.71 -1.01 -37.62
N GLN A 299 -17.19 -0.11 -36.75
CA GLN A 299 -16.44 1.09 -36.40
C GLN A 299 -16.38 1.31 -34.89
N ALA A 300 -15.15 1.53 -34.43
CA ALA A 300 -14.76 2.30 -33.24
C ALA A 300 -15.45 1.98 -31.91
N ARG A 301 -14.92 1.00 -31.17
CA ARG A 301 -15.16 0.83 -29.72
C ARG A 301 -13.95 1.22 -28.87
N HIS A 302 -13.17 2.22 -29.26
CA HIS A 302 -12.06 2.72 -28.43
C HIS A 302 -12.08 4.25 -28.45
N ALA A 303 -13.04 4.84 -27.75
CA ALA A 303 -12.97 6.20 -27.24
C ALA A 303 -14.07 6.37 -26.19
N SER A 304 -13.72 7.05 -25.10
CA SER A 304 -14.61 7.53 -24.03
C SER A 304 -14.87 6.57 -22.87
N ALA A 305 -13.91 6.52 -21.96
CA ALA A 305 -14.18 6.41 -20.52
C ALA A 305 -13.49 7.57 -19.78
N ILE A 306 -13.63 8.79 -20.31
CA ILE A 306 -13.31 10.04 -19.60
C ILE A 306 -14.65 10.66 -19.22
N ASP A 307 -14.90 10.78 -17.93
CA ASP A 307 -16.04 11.52 -17.37
C ASP A 307 -15.99 12.98 -17.85
N PRO A 308 -17.04 13.48 -18.54
CA PRO A 308 -17.05 14.84 -19.09
C PRO A 308 -17.16 15.94 -18.01
N SER A 309 -17.20 15.60 -16.72
CA SER A 309 -17.31 16.58 -15.63
C SER A 309 -15.97 17.14 -15.11
N SER A 310 -14.83 16.61 -15.54
CA SER A 310 -13.51 17.18 -15.20
C SER A 310 -13.00 18.11 -16.31
N GLY A 311 -13.07 19.42 -16.07
CA GLY A 311 -12.68 20.49 -17.01
C GLY A 311 -11.18 20.57 -17.36
N THR A 312 -10.47 19.46 -17.40
CA THR A 312 -9.08 19.36 -17.88
C THR A 312 -9.05 18.46 -19.10
N THR A 313 -9.27 19.05 -20.29
CA THR A 313 -8.95 18.42 -21.57
C THR A 313 -7.44 18.34 -21.72
N LYS A 314 -6.82 17.31 -21.13
CA LYS A 314 -5.54 16.80 -21.59
C LYS A 314 -5.81 15.62 -22.50
N THR A 315 -5.44 15.76 -23.76
CA THR A 315 -5.47 14.68 -24.74
C THR A 315 -4.25 13.78 -24.55
N LEU A 316 -4.29 12.55 -25.06
CA LEU A 316 -3.15 11.61 -25.09
C LEU A 316 -1.88 12.19 -25.75
N ALA A 317 -1.99 13.30 -26.48
CA ALA A 317 -0.87 14.02 -27.05
C ALA A 317 -0.08 14.85 -26.00
N ASP A 318 -0.69 15.19 -24.87
CA ASP A 318 -0.12 16.10 -23.87
C ASP A 318 0.86 15.41 -22.89
N VAL A 319 1.02 14.09 -23.00
CA VAL A 319 2.01 13.27 -22.26
C VAL A 319 3.29 13.04 -23.09
N ALA A 320 3.29 13.41 -24.38
CA ALA A 320 4.42 13.22 -25.26
C ALA A 320 5.37 14.44 -25.18
N GLY A 321 6.44 14.31 -24.39
CA GLY A 321 7.62 15.18 -24.48
C GLY A 321 8.29 15.13 -25.87
N PRO A 322 9.24 16.03 -26.17
CA PRO A 322 9.70 16.29 -27.53
C PRO A 322 10.44 15.08 -28.14
N ALA A 323 9.91 14.60 -29.26
CA ALA A 323 10.52 13.80 -30.33
C ALA A 323 11.72 12.88 -29.96
N THR A 324 11.49 11.93 -29.06
CA THR A 324 12.29 10.71 -28.94
C THR A 324 11.57 9.58 -29.69
N THR A 325 12.32 8.70 -30.35
CA THR A 325 11.80 7.52 -31.07
C THR A 325 10.68 6.85 -30.26
N CYS A 326 9.44 6.96 -30.72
CA CYS A 326 8.30 6.43 -29.97
C CYS A 326 8.32 4.91 -30.12
N ALA A 327 8.41 4.19 -29.01
CA ALA A 327 8.37 2.73 -29.04
C ALA A 327 7.06 2.26 -29.72
N PRO A 328 7.08 1.15 -30.47
CA PRO A 328 5.88 0.63 -31.14
C PRO A 328 4.80 0.13 -30.16
N VAL A 329 5.13 0.04 -28.87
CA VAL A 329 4.24 -0.36 -27.77
C VAL A 329 4.44 0.57 -26.58
N ALA A 330 3.38 0.77 -25.80
CA ALA A 330 3.39 1.49 -24.53
C ALA A 330 2.71 0.65 -23.44
N ILE A 331 2.94 1.04 -22.17
CA ILE A 331 2.38 0.36 -21.00
C ILE A 331 1.56 1.38 -20.22
N ASP A 332 0.32 1.03 -19.93
CA ASP A 332 -0.52 1.76 -19.00
C ASP A 332 -0.03 1.50 -17.57
N LEU A 333 0.76 2.44 -17.06
CA LEU A 333 1.30 2.41 -15.71
C LEU A 333 0.26 2.79 -14.65
N ASP A 334 -0.95 3.22 -15.01
CA ASP A 334 -2.01 3.37 -14.02
C ASP A 334 -2.58 2.01 -13.63
N PHE A 335 -2.51 1.02 -14.52
CA PHE A 335 -3.07 -0.31 -14.30
C PHE A 335 -2.05 -1.45 -14.23
N CYS A 336 -0.78 -1.21 -14.56
CA CYS A 336 0.27 -2.23 -14.51
C CYS A 336 0.49 -2.76 -13.09
N LYS A 337 0.61 -4.08 -12.90
CA LYS A 337 0.96 -4.67 -11.58
C LYS A 337 2.44 -4.96 -11.39
N GLY A 338 3.29 -4.66 -12.38
CA GLY A 338 4.74 -4.85 -12.24
C GLY A 338 5.18 -6.31 -12.16
N CYS A 339 4.38 -7.24 -12.72
CA CYS A 339 4.63 -8.68 -12.61
C CYS A 339 5.87 -9.18 -13.39
N GLY A 340 6.39 -8.38 -14.32
CA GLY A 340 7.58 -8.69 -15.13
C GLY A 340 7.38 -9.74 -16.23
N ILE A 341 6.15 -10.20 -16.47
CA ILE A 341 5.86 -11.17 -17.54
C ILE A 341 6.21 -10.59 -18.92
N CYS A 342 5.94 -9.30 -19.14
CA CYS A 342 6.30 -8.61 -20.37
C CYS A 342 7.82 -8.61 -20.62
N ALA A 343 8.63 -8.36 -19.58
CA ALA A 343 10.08 -8.42 -19.64
C ALA A 343 10.59 -9.83 -19.96
N LYS A 344 10.03 -10.84 -19.29
CA LYS A 344 10.40 -12.25 -19.54
C LYS A 344 9.98 -12.75 -20.92
N ALA A 345 8.86 -12.26 -21.45
CA ALA A 345 8.38 -12.62 -22.78
C ALA A 345 9.14 -11.91 -23.92
N CYS A 346 9.91 -10.85 -23.61
CA CYS A 346 10.65 -10.11 -24.61
C CYS A 346 11.91 -10.86 -25.05
N ALA A 347 11.86 -11.53 -26.21
CA ALA A 347 12.99 -12.24 -26.78
C ALA A 347 14.19 -11.32 -27.15
N PHE A 348 13.94 -10.01 -27.27
CA PHE A 348 14.94 -9.02 -27.67
C PHE A 348 15.54 -8.26 -26.48
N GLY A 349 15.09 -8.53 -25.26
CA GLY A 349 15.57 -7.84 -24.06
C GLY A 349 15.21 -6.35 -23.98
N SER A 350 14.25 -5.88 -24.78
CA SER A 350 13.86 -4.47 -24.87
C SER A 350 13.02 -3.94 -23.70
N ILE A 351 12.78 -4.76 -22.67
CA ILE A 351 12.01 -4.36 -21.48
C ILE A 351 12.81 -4.72 -20.25
N THR A 352 13.19 -3.70 -19.47
CA THR A 352 13.90 -3.87 -18.20
C THR A 352 12.96 -3.60 -17.04
N MET A 353 13.06 -4.40 -15.97
CA MET A 353 12.35 -4.12 -14.71
C MET A 353 13.27 -3.30 -13.80
N ILE A 354 12.83 -2.11 -13.42
CA ILE A 354 13.54 -1.25 -12.45
C ILE A 354 12.70 -1.08 -11.18
N LEU A 355 13.28 -0.62 -10.08
CA LEU A 355 12.51 -0.28 -8.88
C LEU A 355 11.54 0.86 -9.19
N GLU A 356 10.29 0.77 -8.69
CA GLU A 356 9.28 1.82 -8.91
C GLU A 356 9.79 3.18 -8.38
N SER A 357 10.48 3.17 -7.23
CA SER A 357 11.09 4.36 -6.63
C SER A 357 12.19 5.01 -7.48
N GLU A 358 12.90 4.22 -8.29
CA GLU A 358 13.94 4.73 -9.20
C GLU A 358 13.36 5.26 -10.51
N ALA A 359 12.13 4.88 -10.83
CA ALA A 359 11.51 5.19 -12.10
C ALA A 359 10.92 6.60 -12.17
N ASP A 360 10.50 7.16 -11.04
CA ASP A 360 10.00 8.54 -10.95
C ASP A 360 11.14 9.58 -10.85
N ALA A 361 12.38 9.12 -10.65
CA ALA A 361 13.58 9.96 -10.59
C ALA A 361 14.30 10.13 -11.95
N ARG A 362 13.83 9.46 -13.01
CA ARG A 362 14.41 9.48 -14.36
C ARG A 362 13.60 10.33 -15.32
#